data_AF-A0A6I4SNW7-F1
#
_entry.id   AF-A0A6I4SNW7-F1
#
_cell.length_a   1.000
_cell.length_b   1.000
_cell.length_c   1.000
_cell.angle_alpha   90.00
_cell.angle_beta   90.00
_cell.angle_gamma   90.00
#
_symmetry.space_group_name_H-M   'P 1'
#
loop_
_entity.id
_entity.type
_entity.pdbx_description
1 polymer ?
#
loop_
_entity_poly.entity_id
_entity_poly.type
_entity_poly.pdbx_seq_one_letter_code
_entity_poly.pdbx_strand_id
1 'polypeptide(L)'
;MAASKTETTNKTKSTKKPAAKKVEASSTVDAKTRFSAALDEAKAGAAALKDEASTRAVAYREQAKGKSEDWAGDAKARAADLAVEAKSKASDGISSLGKVVSENAAVIDEKLGEKYGDYARTASRKLQETSAKLESKSVEELGEEAREAVRKSPGVAVGVAAVLGFMIARMFRGKSE
;
A
#
# COMPACT_ATOMS: atom_id res chain seq x y z
N MET A 1 52.12 17.26 -22.00
CA MET A 1 52.16 18.73 -22.19
C MET A 1 50.72 19.14 -22.52
N ALA A 2 49.98 19.90 -21.71
CA ALA A 2 50.21 21.31 -21.32
C ALA A 2 50.23 22.25 -22.56
N ALA A 3 49.47 23.34 -22.67
CA ALA A 3 48.51 23.95 -21.74
C ALA A 3 47.40 24.78 -22.42
N SER A 4 46.35 25.02 -21.63
CA SER A 4 45.34 26.09 -21.60
C SER A 4 45.77 27.52 -22.03
N LYS A 5 44.83 28.27 -22.65
CA LYS A 5 44.23 29.57 -22.20
C LYS A 5 43.25 30.14 -23.27
N THR A 6 42.01 30.57 -22.95
CA THR A 6 41.53 31.93 -22.51
C THR A 6 41.82 33.03 -23.56
N GLU A 7 40.96 33.99 -23.95
CA GLU A 7 39.97 34.86 -23.24
C GLU A 7 38.97 35.46 -24.28
N THR A 8 37.65 35.52 -24.04
CA THR A 8 36.87 36.72 -23.59
C THR A 8 36.69 37.83 -24.66
N THR A 9 35.49 38.04 -25.21
CA THR A 9 34.52 39.14 -24.86
C THR A 9 33.30 39.13 -25.84
N ASN A 10 32.25 39.99 -25.75
CA ASN A 10 31.34 40.38 -24.64
C ASN A 10 30.16 41.25 -25.21
N LYS A 11 29.13 41.52 -24.37
CA LYS A 11 28.06 42.55 -24.43
C LYS A 11 26.84 42.43 -25.36
N THR A 12 25.76 41.92 -24.75
CA THR A 12 24.53 42.69 -24.40
C THR A 12 23.62 43.25 -25.53
N LYS A 13 22.41 42.69 -25.66
CA LYS A 13 21.18 43.36 -25.16
C LYS A 13 20.01 42.38 -24.96
N SER A 14 19.28 42.60 -23.87
CA SER A 14 18.09 41.85 -23.46
C SER A 14 16.82 42.52 -24.00
N THR A 15 15.83 41.72 -24.42
CA THR A 15 14.41 42.14 -24.34
C THR A 15 13.44 40.96 -24.11
N LYS A 16 12.80 40.97 -22.93
CA LYS A 16 11.41 40.54 -22.65
C LYS A 16 11.05 39.05 -22.72
N LYS A 17 11.08 38.40 -21.55
CA LYS A 17 10.06 37.42 -21.09
C LYS A 17 8.88 38.24 -20.51
N PRO A 18 7.60 37.89 -20.81
CA PRO A 18 6.85 37.01 -19.89
C PRO A 18 5.90 36.01 -20.58
N ALA A 19 6.43 35.13 -21.44
CA ALA A 19 5.71 33.92 -21.88
C ALA A 19 5.82 32.79 -20.86
N ALA A 20 5.39 33.02 -19.61
CA ALA A 20 5.37 32.00 -18.55
C ALA A 20 4.01 31.84 -17.84
N LYS A 21 2.99 32.62 -18.21
CA LYS A 21 1.65 32.54 -17.60
C LYS A 21 0.58 31.86 -18.46
N LYS A 22 0.92 31.49 -19.71
CA LYS A 22 0.02 30.79 -20.64
C LYS A 22 0.23 29.27 -20.67
N VAL A 23 1.41 28.79 -20.27
CA VAL A 23 1.77 27.36 -20.33
C VAL A 23 1.08 26.58 -19.21
N GLU A 24 1.16 27.06 -17.95
CA GLU A 24 0.56 26.37 -16.79
C GLU A 24 -0.97 26.28 -16.87
N ALA A 25 -1.63 27.31 -17.42
CA ALA A 25 -3.08 27.30 -17.61
C ALA A 25 -3.52 26.28 -18.68
N SER A 26 -2.80 26.16 -19.81
CA SER A 26 -3.11 25.16 -20.83
C SER A 26 -2.79 23.75 -20.35
N SER A 27 -1.59 23.51 -19.81
CA SER A 27 -1.17 22.17 -19.36
C SER A 27 -2.09 21.59 -18.30
N THR A 28 -2.63 22.43 -17.41
CA THR A 28 -3.58 21.99 -16.38
C THR A 28 -4.97 21.65 -16.96
N VAL A 29 -5.42 22.37 -17.98
CA VAL A 29 -6.67 22.06 -18.71
C VAL A 29 -6.51 20.79 -19.55
N ASP A 30 -5.43 20.67 -20.32
CA ASP A 30 -5.08 19.49 -21.12
C ASP A 30 -4.91 18.23 -20.25
N ALA A 31 -4.26 18.35 -19.08
CA ALA A 31 -4.14 17.26 -18.12
C ALA A 31 -5.49 16.87 -17.50
N LYS A 32 -6.34 17.86 -17.17
CA LYS A 32 -7.69 17.59 -16.61
C LYS A 32 -8.58 16.89 -17.63
N THR A 33 -8.55 17.28 -18.90
CA THR A 33 -9.30 16.62 -19.98
C THR A 33 -8.83 15.18 -20.20
N ARG A 34 -7.51 14.94 -20.26
CA ARG A 34 -6.98 13.57 -20.38
C ARG A 34 -7.25 12.70 -19.15
N PHE A 35 -7.21 13.29 -17.95
CA PHE A 35 -7.55 12.59 -16.71
C PHE A 35 -9.04 12.25 -16.63
N SER A 36 -9.93 13.15 -17.06
CA SER A 36 -11.36 12.86 -17.17
C SER A 36 -11.64 11.76 -18.21
N ALA A 37 -11.01 11.80 -19.38
CA ALA A 37 -11.14 10.73 -20.38
C ALA A 37 -10.65 9.38 -19.84
N ALA A 38 -9.48 9.35 -19.18
CA ALA A 38 -8.96 8.15 -18.53
C ALA A 38 -9.85 7.67 -17.37
N LEU A 39 -10.54 8.56 -16.66
CA LEU A 39 -11.52 8.21 -15.63
C LEU A 39 -12.80 7.59 -16.23
N ASP A 40 -13.34 8.15 -17.32
CA ASP A 40 -14.50 7.57 -17.98
C ASP A 40 -14.17 6.21 -18.62
N GLU A 41 -12.98 6.06 -19.22
CA GLU A 41 -12.52 4.77 -19.75
C GLU A 41 -12.21 3.75 -18.64
N ALA A 42 -11.59 4.17 -17.53
CA ALA A 42 -11.41 3.31 -16.35
C ALA A 42 -12.76 2.93 -15.70
N LYS A 43 -13.77 3.81 -15.76
CA LYS A 43 -15.12 3.56 -15.24
C LYS A 43 -15.90 2.61 -16.15
N ALA A 44 -15.75 2.72 -17.47
CA ALA A 44 -16.28 1.76 -18.44
C ALA A 44 -15.61 0.38 -18.28
N GLY A 45 -14.28 0.34 -18.18
CA GLY A 45 -13.52 -0.88 -17.91
C GLY A 45 -13.89 -1.53 -16.57
N ALA A 46 -14.05 -0.75 -15.51
CA ALA A 46 -14.50 -1.23 -14.20
C ALA A 46 -15.95 -1.74 -14.23
N ALA A 47 -16.84 -1.15 -15.04
CA ALA A 47 -18.21 -1.65 -15.23
C ALA A 47 -18.21 -3.02 -15.92
N ALA A 48 -17.53 -3.14 -17.07
CA ALA A 48 -17.41 -4.40 -17.80
C ALA A 48 -16.77 -5.51 -16.94
N LEU A 49 -15.67 -5.18 -16.24
CA LEU A 49 -15.01 -6.12 -15.34
C LEU A 49 -15.90 -6.50 -14.15
N LYS A 50 -16.73 -5.58 -13.64
CA LYS A 50 -17.67 -5.84 -12.54
C LYS A 50 -18.77 -6.82 -12.95
N ASP A 51 -19.29 -6.76 -14.17
CA ASP A 51 -20.36 -7.68 -14.59
C ASP A 51 -19.84 -9.09 -14.85
N GLU A 52 -18.66 -9.23 -15.48
CA GLU A 52 -17.96 -10.53 -15.59
C GLU A 52 -17.55 -11.08 -14.21
N ALA A 53 -16.95 -10.24 -13.35
CA ALA A 53 -16.52 -10.65 -12.03
C ALA A 53 -17.70 -10.98 -11.12
N SER A 54 -18.83 -10.27 -11.22
CA SER A 54 -20.07 -10.59 -10.51
C SER A 54 -20.60 -11.95 -10.95
N THR A 55 -20.66 -12.21 -12.25
CA THR A 55 -21.13 -13.50 -12.80
C THR A 55 -20.25 -14.65 -12.32
N ARG A 56 -18.91 -14.52 -12.40
CA ARG A 56 -17.98 -15.53 -11.86
C ARG A 56 -18.10 -15.65 -10.33
N ALA A 57 -18.19 -14.54 -9.60
CA ALA A 57 -18.28 -14.54 -8.14
C ALA A 57 -19.59 -15.17 -7.62
N VAL A 58 -20.70 -15.07 -8.36
CA VAL A 58 -21.94 -15.78 -8.03
C VAL A 58 -21.74 -17.29 -8.18
N ALA A 59 -21.23 -17.76 -9.33
CA ALA A 59 -20.97 -19.18 -9.54
C ALA A 59 -19.97 -19.77 -8.52
N TYR A 60 -18.88 -19.04 -8.23
CA TYR A 60 -17.93 -19.42 -7.17
C TYR A 60 -18.57 -19.37 -5.78
N ARG A 61 -19.45 -18.41 -5.48
CA ARG A 61 -20.16 -18.33 -4.19
C ARG A 61 -21.11 -19.49 -4.00
N GLU A 62 -21.78 -19.98 -5.03
CA GLU A 62 -22.65 -21.15 -4.92
C GLU A 62 -21.85 -22.44 -4.69
N GLN A 63 -20.77 -22.67 -5.45
CA GLN A 63 -19.86 -23.79 -5.21
C GLN A 63 -19.17 -23.71 -3.85
N ALA A 64 -18.80 -22.51 -3.40
CA ALA A 64 -18.18 -22.29 -2.10
C ALA A 64 -19.19 -22.52 -0.97
N LYS A 65 -20.43 -22.03 -1.09
CA LYS A 65 -21.49 -22.23 -0.08
C LYS A 65 -21.65 -23.71 0.27
N GLY A 66 -21.79 -24.58 -0.74
CA GLY A 66 -21.93 -26.03 -0.59
C GLY A 66 -20.70 -26.75 -0.04
N LYS A 67 -19.58 -26.05 0.20
CA LYS A 67 -18.39 -26.57 0.91
C LYS A 67 -18.03 -25.74 2.15
N SER A 68 -18.73 -24.64 2.40
CA SER A 68 -18.28 -23.62 3.36
C SER A 68 -18.64 -23.94 4.80
N GLU A 69 -19.69 -24.72 5.06
CA GLU A 69 -20.09 -25.05 6.44
C GLU A 69 -19.09 -25.99 7.10
N ASP A 70 -18.67 -27.06 6.41
CA ASP A 70 -17.58 -27.94 6.88
C ASP A 70 -16.26 -27.18 7.03
N TRP A 71 -15.91 -26.36 6.03
CA TRP A 71 -14.63 -25.65 6.01
C TRP A 71 -14.58 -24.45 6.97
N ALA A 72 -15.71 -23.87 7.38
CA ALA A 72 -15.72 -22.75 8.34
C ALA A 72 -15.33 -23.20 9.76
N GLY A 73 -15.76 -24.40 10.17
CA GLY A 73 -15.35 -25.00 11.45
C GLY A 73 -13.85 -25.28 11.47
N ASP A 74 -13.36 -26.05 10.49
CA ASP A 74 -11.94 -26.35 10.35
C ASP A 74 -11.09 -25.08 10.20
N ALA A 75 -11.52 -24.12 9.38
CA ALA A 75 -10.77 -22.87 9.19
C ALA A 75 -10.67 -22.03 10.47
N LYS A 76 -11.68 -22.00 11.37
CA LYS A 76 -11.54 -21.29 12.65
C LYS A 76 -10.50 -21.97 13.55
N ALA A 77 -10.48 -23.30 13.61
CA ALA A 77 -9.46 -24.05 14.36
C ALA A 77 -8.05 -23.83 13.76
N ARG A 78 -7.89 -24.05 12.45
CA ARG A 78 -6.62 -23.85 11.75
C ARG A 78 -6.11 -22.41 11.82
N ALA A 79 -6.99 -21.42 11.77
CA ALA A 79 -6.61 -20.02 11.91
C ALA A 79 -6.12 -19.67 13.32
N ALA A 80 -6.65 -20.31 14.36
CA ALA A 80 -6.17 -20.14 15.74
C ALA A 80 -4.74 -20.70 15.91
N ASP A 81 -4.50 -21.94 15.46
CA ASP A 81 -3.16 -22.55 15.44
C ASP A 81 -2.16 -21.71 14.61
N LEU A 82 -2.54 -21.36 13.38
CA LEU A 82 -1.71 -20.53 12.49
C LEU A 82 -1.46 -19.13 13.06
N ALA A 83 -2.36 -18.56 13.86
CA ALA A 83 -2.12 -17.27 14.51
C ALA A 83 -1.05 -17.37 15.61
N VAL A 84 -1.02 -18.47 16.37
CA VAL A 84 0.05 -18.73 17.36
C VAL A 84 1.39 -18.95 16.65
N GLU A 85 1.42 -19.80 15.62
CA GLU A 85 2.64 -20.08 14.87
C GLU A 85 3.16 -18.85 14.09
N ALA A 86 2.25 -18.08 13.48
CA ALA A 86 2.59 -16.82 12.80
C ALA A 86 3.09 -15.77 13.79
N LYS A 87 2.54 -15.69 15.01
CA LYS A 87 3.06 -14.80 16.05
C LYS A 87 4.51 -15.15 16.39
N SER A 88 4.85 -16.44 16.58
CA SER A 88 6.24 -16.85 16.82
C SER A 88 7.14 -16.48 15.63
N LYS A 89 6.81 -16.95 14.42
CA LYS A 89 7.65 -16.71 13.22
C LYS A 89 7.80 -15.22 12.88
N ALA A 90 6.76 -14.42 13.11
CA ALA A 90 6.83 -12.97 12.96
C ALA A 90 7.71 -12.34 14.05
N SER A 91 7.59 -12.74 15.32
CA SER A 91 8.46 -12.28 16.40
C SER A 91 9.93 -12.64 16.17
N ASP A 92 10.22 -13.84 15.65
CA ASP A 92 11.57 -14.28 15.29
C ASP A 92 12.11 -13.50 14.08
N GLY A 93 11.27 -13.28 13.06
CA GLY A 93 11.59 -12.44 11.90
C GLY A 93 11.85 -10.97 12.26
N ILE A 94 11.04 -10.40 13.16
CA ILE A 94 11.22 -9.04 13.68
C ILE A 94 12.48 -8.96 14.57
N SER A 95 12.75 -9.96 15.38
CA SER A 95 13.93 -10.00 16.26
C SER A 95 15.23 -10.15 15.46
N SER A 96 15.23 -10.98 14.41
CA SER A 96 16.38 -11.13 13.50
C SER A 96 16.59 -9.88 12.64
N LEU A 97 15.52 -9.27 12.11
CA LEU A 97 15.61 -7.96 11.45
C LEU A 97 16.11 -6.88 12.39
N GLY A 98 15.65 -6.86 13.65
CA GLY A 98 16.08 -5.93 14.68
C GLY A 98 17.56 -6.06 15.02
N LYS A 99 18.10 -7.29 15.08
CA LYS A 99 19.54 -7.52 15.21
C LYS A 99 20.32 -6.98 14.02
N VAL A 100 19.93 -7.32 12.79
CA VAL A 100 20.58 -6.83 11.56
C VAL A 100 20.54 -5.30 11.49
N VAL A 101 19.41 -4.67 11.85
CA VAL A 101 19.27 -3.21 11.93
C VAL A 101 20.15 -2.61 13.03
N SER A 102 20.27 -3.24 14.21
CA SER A 102 21.14 -2.78 15.29
C SER A 102 22.63 -2.91 14.92
N GLU A 103 23.02 -3.98 14.24
CA GLU A 103 24.40 -4.23 13.79
C GLU A 103 24.80 -3.28 12.65
N ASN A 104 23.82 -2.81 11.86
CA ASN A 104 24.01 -1.83 10.78
C ASN A 104 23.57 -0.41 11.16
N ALA A 105 23.28 -0.12 12.44
CA ALA A 105 22.66 1.13 12.87
C ALA A 105 23.45 2.38 12.45
N ALA A 106 24.78 2.31 12.47
CA ALA A 106 25.66 3.39 12.00
C ALA A 106 25.47 3.75 10.52
N VAL A 107 25.11 2.77 9.66
CA VAL A 107 24.86 2.97 8.22
C VAL A 107 23.42 3.45 7.96
N ILE A 108 22.52 3.20 8.91
CA ILE A 108 21.09 3.56 8.83
C ILE A 108 20.89 5.01 9.30
N ASP A 109 21.57 5.43 10.36
CA ASP A 109 21.56 6.83 10.84
C ASP A 109 22.02 7.81 9.76
N GLU A 110 23.07 7.43 9.01
CA GLU A 110 23.63 8.21 7.90
C GLU A 110 22.68 8.37 6.68
N LYS A 111 21.59 7.58 6.59
CA LYS A 111 20.73 7.52 5.39
C LYS A 111 19.25 7.85 5.58
N LEU A 112 18.69 7.79 6.80
CA LEU A 112 17.24 7.96 6.98
C LEU A 112 16.79 9.41 7.18
N GLY A 113 17.54 10.23 7.93
CA GLY A 113 17.32 11.69 8.05
C GLY A 113 15.97 12.15 8.64
N GLU A 114 15.86 13.46 8.92
CA GLU A 114 14.68 14.06 9.60
C GLU A 114 13.32 13.75 8.94
N LYS A 115 13.28 13.61 7.61
CA LYS A 115 12.01 13.59 6.84
C LYS A 115 11.18 12.32 6.99
N TYR A 116 11.76 11.21 7.44
CA TYR A 116 10.98 10.02 7.80
C TYR A 116 10.39 10.11 9.22
N GLY A 117 10.90 11.02 10.06
CA GLY A 117 10.51 11.16 11.46
C GLY A 117 9.06 11.62 11.70
N ASP A 118 8.48 12.44 10.81
CA ASP A 118 7.13 12.99 11.01
C ASP A 118 6.01 12.01 10.64
N TYR A 119 6.17 11.29 9.54
CA TYR A 119 5.28 10.17 9.20
C TYR A 119 5.43 9.03 10.21
N ALA A 120 6.67 8.76 10.68
CA ALA A 120 6.90 7.81 11.77
C ALA A 120 6.19 8.27 13.05
N ARG A 121 6.38 9.50 13.55
CA ARG A 121 5.71 10.01 14.76
C ARG A 121 4.18 9.98 14.66
N THR A 122 3.63 10.34 13.50
CA THR A 122 2.17 10.34 13.28
C THR A 122 1.62 8.90 13.24
N ALA A 123 2.32 7.99 12.55
CA ALA A 123 1.98 6.56 12.56
C ALA A 123 2.16 5.95 13.95
N SER A 124 3.23 6.26 14.68
CA SER A 124 3.50 5.78 16.04
C SER A 124 2.44 6.23 17.04
N ARG A 125 1.95 7.48 16.98
CA ARG A 125 0.82 7.92 17.82
C ARG A 125 -0.45 7.12 17.54
N LYS A 126 -0.80 6.94 16.26
CA LYS A 126 -1.95 6.08 15.89
C LYS A 126 -1.72 4.63 16.28
N LEU A 127 -0.50 4.11 16.15
CA LEU A 127 -0.15 2.75 16.52
C LEU A 127 -0.20 2.56 18.04
N GLN A 128 0.14 3.57 18.85
CA GLN A 128 -0.02 3.56 20.31
C GLN A 128 -1.50 3.58 20.72
N GLU A 129 -2.33 4.44 20.11
CA GLU A 129 -3.79 4.42 20.33
C GLU A 129 -4.44 3.11 19.88
N THR A 130 -4.00 2.55 18.74
CA THR A 130 -4.44 1.24 18.26
C THR A 130 -3.96 0.13 19.18
N SER A 131 -2.70 0.15 19.64
CA SER A 131 -2.16 -0.88 20.55
C SER A 131 -2.82 -0.85 21.91
N ALA A 132 -3.16 0.33 22.46
CA ALA A 132 -3.96 0.43 23.68
C ALA A 132 -5.36 -0.18 23.50
N LYS A 133 -6.00 0.03 22.34
CA LYS A 133 -7.29 -0.62 22.00
C LYS A 133 -7.17 -2.11 21.69
N LEU A 134 -6.01 -2.56 21.18
CA LEU A 134 -5.73 -3.95 20.82
C LEU A 134 -5.35 -4.79 22.05
N GLU A 135 -4.63 -4.20 23.02
CA GLU A 135 -4.34 -4.79 24.33
C GLU A 135 -5.61 -4.88 25.19
N SER A 136 -6.52 -3.89 25.06
CA SER A 136 -7.80 -3.87 25.77
C SER A 136 -8.89 -4.74 25.13
N LYS A 137 -8.64 -5.38 23.98
CA LYS A 137 -9.63 -6.19 23.26
C LYS A 137 -9.10 -7.58 22.94
N SER A 138 -9.77 -8.59 23.48
CA SER A 138 -9.48 -9.99 23.21
C SER A 138 -9.66 -10.33 21.73
N VAL A 139 -8.87 -11.29 21.23
CA VAL A 139 -8.88 -11.76 19.83
C VAL A 139 -10.28 -12.20 19.36
N GLU A 140 -11.12 -12.70 20.27
CA GLU A 140 -12.52 -13.06 19.98
C GLU A 140 -13.39 -11.82 19.68
N GLU A 141 -13.22 -10.72 20.41
CA GLU A 141 -13.95 -9.47 20.22
C GLU A 141 -13.49 -8.74 18.94
N LEU A 142 -12.20 -8.80 18.63
CA LEU A 142 -11.65 -8.38 17.34
C LEU A 142 -12.21 -9.19 16.17
N GLY A 143 -12.52 -10.47 16.37
CA GLY A 143 -13.20 -11.31 15.39
C GLY A 143 -14.63 -10.84 15.10
N GLU A 144 -15.41 -10.53 16.14
CA GLU A 144 -16.75 -9.94 16.02
C GLU A 144 -16.73 -8.56 15.36
N GLU A 145 -15.84 -7.66 15.81
CA GLU A 145 -15.73 -6.29 15.27
C GLU A 145 -15.22 -6.28 13.82
N ALA A 146 -14.29 -7.17 13.46
CA ALA A 146 -13.89 -7.38 12.07
C ALA A 146 -15.06 -7.92 11.21
N ARG A 147 -15.85 -8.86 11.75
CA ARG A 147 -17.03 -9.41 11.08
C ARG A 147 -18.12 -8.36 10.89
N GLU A 148 -18.31 -7.45 11.86
CA GLU A 148 -19.19 -6.30 11.74
C GLU A 148 -18.66 -5.25 10.77
N ALA A 149 -17.36 -4.97 10.75
CA ALA A 149 -16.74 -4.08 9.77
C ALA A 149 -16.89 -4.61 8.32
N VAL A 150 -16.71 -5.92 8.12
CA VAL A 150 -16.98 -6.61 6.83
C VAL A 150 -18.47 -6.49 6.45
N ARG A 151 -19.38 -6.68 7.41
CA ARG A 151 -20.83 -6.56 7.20
C ARG A 151 -21.26 -5.13 6.84
N LYS A 152 -20.66 -4.13 7.50
CA LYS A 152 -20.94 -2.69 7.33
C LYS A 152 -20.33 -2.12 6.04
N SER A 153 -19.18 -2.64 5.62
CA SER A 153 -18.41 -2.12 4.49
C SER A 153 -17.76 -3.24 3.65
N PRO A 154 -18.53 -4.09 2.94
CA PRO A 154 -18.00 -5.24 2.20
C PRO A 154 -17.00 -4.84 1.11
N GLY A 155 -17.20 -3.70 0.44
CA GLY A 155 -16.26 -3.20 -0.58
C GLY A 155 -14.89 -2.80 0.00
N VAL A 156 -14.86 -2.21 1.20
CA VAL A 156 -13.60 -1.84 1.88
C VAL A 156 -12.86 -3.10 2.32
N ALA A 157 -13.56 -4.08 2.89
CA ALA A 157 -12.97 -5.35 3.28
C ALA A 157 -12.33 -6.09 2.10
N VAL A 158 -13.03 -6.17 0.95
CA VAL A 158 -12.50 -6.78 -0.28
C VAL A 158 -11.28 -6.00 -0.80
N GLY A 159 -11.30 -4.66 -0.76
CA GLY A 159 -10.16 -3.84 -1.15
C GLY A 159 -8.91 -4.08 -0.27
N VAL A 160 -9.08 -4.09 1.05
CA VAL A 160 -7.98 -4.38 2.00
C VAL A 160 -7.44 -5.80 1.81
N ALA A 161 -8.33 -6.79 1.66
CA ALA A 161 -7.94 -8.18 1.40
C ALA A 161 -7.20 -8.33 0.06
N ALA A 162 -7.60 -7.60 -0.99
CA ALA A 162 -6.91 -7.60 -2.27
C ALA A 162 -5.49 -7.00 -2.18
N VAL A 163 -5.30 -5.92 -1.41
CA VAL A 163 -3.97 -5.33 -1.19
C VAL A 163 -3.07 -6.24 -0.37
N LEU A 164 -3.56 -6.81 0.75
CA LEU A 164 -2.80 -7.78 1.55
C LEU A 164 -2.46 -9.03 0.73
N GLY A 165 -3.45 -9.62 0.03
CA GLY A 165 -3.26 -10.79 -0.81
C GLY A 165 -2.27 -10.54 -1.96
N PHE A 166 -2.35 -9.38 -2.61
CA PHE A 166 -1.36 -8.97 -3.61
C PHE A 166 0.04 -8.84 -3.00
N MET A 167 0.19 -8.24 -1.83
CA MET A 167 1.50 -8.05 -1.20
C MET A 167 2.14 -9.38 -0.76
N ILE A 168 1.34 -10.32 -0.27
CA ILE A 168 1.77 -11.69 0.02
C ILE A 168 2.17 -12.41 -1.28
N ALA A 169 1.33 -12.38 -2.32
CA ALA A 169 1.64 -12.97 -3.62
C ALA A 169 2.89 -12.34 -4.29
N ARG A 170 3.10 -11.03 -4.10
CA ARG A 170 4.27 -10.27 -4.56
C ARG A 170 5.54 -10.72 -3.85
N MET A 171 5.48 -11.05 -2.57
CA MET A 171 6.61 -11.56 -1.79
C MET A 171 7.01 -12.97 -2.24
N PHE A 172 6.05 -13.88 -2.43
CA PHE A 172 6.33 -15.23 -2.95
C PHE A 172 6.85 -15.20 -4.39
N ARG A 173 6.27 -14.37 -5.27
CA ARG A 173 6.75 -14.23 -6.66
C ARG A 173 8.05 -13.43 -6.79
N GLY A 174 8.44 -12.67 -5.77
CA GLY A 174 9.72 -11.96 -5.72
C GLY A 174 10.89 -12.83 -5.20
N LYS A 175 10.66 -14.11 -4.93
CA LYS A 175 11.65 -15.07 -4.41
C LYS A 175 11.88 -16.26 -5.36
N SER A 176 11.41 -16.13 -6.61
CA SER A 176 11.58 -17.11 -7.69
C SER A 176 12.41 -16.52 -8.83
N GLU A 177 13.64 -16.15 -8.50
CA GLU A 177 14.78 -15.81 -9.38
C GLU A 177 16.06 -16.34 -8.71
#